data_AF-A0A9P5VG11-F1
#
_entry.id   AF-A0A9P5VG11-F1
#
_cell.length_a   1.000
_cell.length_b   1.000
_cell.length_c   1.000
_cell.angle_alpha   90.00
_cell.angle_beta   90.00
_cell.angle_gamma   90.00
#
_symmetry.space_group_name_H-M   'P 1'
#
loop_
_entity.id
_entity.type
_entity.pdbx_description
1 polymer ?
#
loop_
_entity_poly.entity_id
_entity_poly.type
_entity_poly.pdbx_seq_one_letter_code
_entity_poly.pdbx_strand_id
1 'polypeptide(L)'
;MAKLFDNNFFKNIPLSTFHGHPKENVLDWLTEMDEYLVAVNATPTQKVIATRLLMKDNARRWLKLCPAAPETADPWEHFKKCVRNRFESPNLKFFARTRLYELKQRGSVTKYIADFQDLCAQIDDITEPEALQAFLMGLKPQIQVHFAGNPALRVNLNTAMQIAESLDKVQYHN
;
A
#
# COMPACT_ATOMS: atom_id res chain seq x y z
N MET A 1 29.82 -7.99 -16.31
CA MET A 1 28.72 -7.83 -15.33
C MET A 1 27.82 -6.71 -15.87
N ALA A 2 26.55 -6.86 -16.23
CA ALA A 2 25.55 -7.89 -15.96
C ALA A 2 24.50 -7.87 -17.09
N LYS A 3 24.23 -9.01 -17.74
CA LYS A 3 22.95 -9.28 -18.43
C LYS A 3 21.96 -9.79 -17.37
N LEU A 4 21.73 -9.03 -16.30
CA LEU A 4 21.02 -9.60 -15.14
C LEU A 4 19.51 -9.72 -15.36
N PHE A 5 18.93 -9.05 -16.35
CA PHE A 5 17.52 -9.22 -16.69
C PHE A 5 17.33 -9.10 -18.20
N ASP A 6 16.87 -10.17 -18.83
CA ASP A 6 16.36 -10.11 -20.20
C ASP A 6 15.12 -9.21 -20.19
N ASN A 7 14.97 -8.31 -21.16
CA ASN A 7 13.85 -7.34 -21.19
C ASN A 7 12.46 -8.01 -21.17
N ASN A 8 12.40 -9.32 -21.46
CA ASN A 8 11.19 -10.13 -21.33
C ASN A 8 10.75 -10.39 -19.89
N PHE A 9 11.64 -10.30 -18.90
CA PHE A 9 11.27 -10.46 -17.48
C PHE A 9 10.29 -9.37 -17.05
N PHE A 10 10.61 -8.11 -17.38
CA PHE A 10 9.78 -6.97 -17.01
C PHE A 10 8.44 -6.95 -17.75
N LYS A 11 8.31 -7.52 -18.95
CA LYS A 11 7.04 -7.53 -19.70
C LYS A 11 5.87 -8.20 -18.97
N ASN A 12 6.14 -9.05 -17.98
CA ASN A 12 5.12 -9.82 -17.27
C ASN A 12 4.85 -9.35 -15.83
N ILE A 13 5.44 -8.23 -15.40
CA ILE A 13 5.16 -7.70 -14.07
C ILE A 13 3.80 -6.99 -14.11
N PRO A 14 2.82 -7.43 -13.31
CA PRO A 14 1.53 -6.76 -13.24
C PRO A 14 1.71 -5.38 -12.60
N LEU A 15 1.32 -4.33 -13.33
CA LEU A 15 1.36 -2.96 -12.83
C LEU A 15 0.02 -2.57 -12.19
N SER A 16 0.11 -1.87 -11.07
CA SER A 16 -1.05 -1.35 -10.36
C SER A 16 -1.74 -0.24 -11.16
N THR A 17 -3.08 -0.25 -11.15
CA THR A 17 -3.89 0.86 -11.67
C THR A 17 -4.15 1.90 -10.58
N PHE A 18 -4.22 3.17 -10.95
CA PHE A 18 -4.51 4.27 -10.03
C PHE A 18 -5.84 4.94 -10.34
N HIS A 19 -6.76 5.02 -9.38
CA HIS A 19 -8.11 5.52 -9.58
C HIS A 19 -8.27 6.96 -9.09
N GLY A 20 -7.36 7.44 -8.24
CA GLY A 20 -7.39 8.80 -7.69
C GLY A 20 -8.35 8.95 -6.53
N HIS A 21 -8.51 7.90 -5.71
CA HIS A 21 -9.26 8.00 -4.44
C HIS A 21 -8.36 8.60 -3.35
N PRO A 22 -8.91 9.34 -2.36
CA PRO A 22 -8.13 9.93 -1.25
C PRO A 22 -7.32 8.92 -0.42
N LYS A 23 -7.72 7.65 -0.52
CA LYS A 23 -7.13 6.51 0.16
C LYS A 23 -5.93 5.86 -0.55
N GLU A 24 -5.75 6.14 -1.83
CA GLU A 24 -4.65 5.55 -2.60
C GLU A 24 -3.40 6.39 -2.40
N ASN A 25 -2.27 5.74 -2.16
CA ASN A 25 -0.99 6.44 -2.06
C ASN A 25 -0.43 6.68 -3.48
N VAL A 26 -0.60 7.91 -3.95
CA VAL A 26 -0.09 8.31 -5.28
C VAL A 26 1.44 8.27 -5.34
N LEU A 27 2.14 8.45 -4.21
CA LEU A 27 3.59 8.45 -4.18
C LEU A 27 4.14 7.04 -4.39
N ASP A 28 3.60 6.05 -3.67
CA ASP A 28 3.99 4.64 -3.83
C ASP A 28 3.71 4.17 -5.26
N TRP A 29 2.54 4.51 -5.80
CA TRP A 29 2.19 4.17 -7.17
C TRP A 29 3.12 4.83 -8.21
N LEU A 30 3.46 6.12 -8.04
CA LEU A 30 4.42 6.78 -8.94
C LEU A 30 5.82 6.16 -8.84
N THR A 31 6.24 5.73 -7.66
CA THR A 31 7.51 5.02 -7.46
C THR A 31 7.51 3.68 -8.19
N GLU A 32 6.44 2.88 -8.03
CA GLU A 32 6.25 1.63 -8.76
C GLU A 32 6.36 1.84 -10.28
N MET A 33 5.69 2.87 -10.81
CA MET A 33 5.76 3.20 -12.23
C MET A 33 7.18 3.60 -12.65
N ASP A 34 7.87 4.43 -11.87
CA ASP A 34 9.21 4.90 -12.23
C ASP A 34 10.22 3.74 -12.25
N GLU A 35 10.21 2.88 -11.23
CA GLU A 35 11.07 1.70 -11.14
C GLU A 35 10.87 0.76 -12.33
N TYR A 36 9.62 0.41 -12.64
CA TYR A 36 9.30 -0.45 -13.77
C TYR A 36 9.72 0.19 -15.11
N LEU A 37 9.38 1.47 -15.30
CA LEU A 37 9.61 2.15 -16.58
C LEU A 37 11.10 2.45 -16.82
N VAL A 38 11.88 2.65 -15.75
CA VAL A 38 13.34 2.67 -15.81
C VAL A 38 13.87 1.30 -16.23
N ALA A 39 13.36 0.21 -15.64
CA ALA A 39 13.83 -1.14 -15.94
C ALA A 39 13.63 -1.54 -17.42
N VAL A 40 12.54 -1.08 -18.06
CA VAL A 40 12.28 -1.31 -19.49
C VAL A 40 12.90 -0.26 -20.42
N ASN A 41 13.73 0.65 -19.90
CA ASN A 41 14.39 1.73 -20.64
C ASN A 41 13.40 2.64 -21.42
N ALA A 42 12.24 2.93 -20.83
CA ALA A 42 11.25 3.80 -21.46
C ALA A 42 11.73 5.27 -21.50
N THR A 43 11.51 5.93 -22.64
CA THR A 43 11.76 7.37 -22.77
C THR A 43 10.78 8.18 -21.92
N PRO A 44 11.09 9.43 -21.50
CA PRO A 44 10.19 10.26 -20.70
C PRO A 44 8.76 10.35 -21.28
N THR A 45 8.63 10.50 -22.60
CA THR A 45 7.33 10.53 -23.29
C THR A 45 6.59 9.19 -23.18
N GLN A 46 7.29 8.07 -23.36
CA GLN A 46 6.71 6.73 -23.19
C GLN A 46 6.25 6.49 -21.74
N LYS A 47 7.02 6.96 -20.75
CA LYS A 47 6.64 6.89 -19.34
C LYS A 47 5.31 7.57 -19.06
N VAL A 48 5.13 8.80 -19.58
CA VAL A 48 3.89 9.55 -19.46
C VAL A 48 2.72 8.79 -20.09
N ILE A 49 2.89 8.28 -21.32
CA ILE A 49 1.82 7.55 -22.02
C ILE A 49 1.43 6.30 -21.24
N ALA A 50 2.40 5.45 -20.87
CA ALA A 50 2.15 4.21 -20.13
C ALA A 50 1.41 4.48 -18.81
N THR A 51 1.89 5.44 -18.02
CA THR A 51 1.29 5.79 -16.73
C THR A 51 -0.13 6.32 -16.88
N ARG A 52 -0.41 7.12 -17.91
CA ARG A 52 -1.77 7.62 -18.21
C ARG A 52 -2.76 6.51 -18.58
N LEU A 53 -2.31 5.38 -19.13
CA LEU A 53 -3.16 4.23 -19.46
C LEU A 53 -3.60 3.46 -18.20
N LEU A 54 -2.78 3.50 -17.15
CA LEU A 54 -3.03 2.87 -15.86
C LEU A 54 -3.87 3.73 -14.91
N MET A 55 -4.09 5.01 -15.25
CA MET A 55 -5.03 5.87 -14.54
C MET A 55 -6.49 5.55 -14.92
N LYS A 56 -7.34 5.34 -13.92
CA LYS A 56 -8.76 4.98 -14.03
C LYS A 56 -9.64 6.02 -13.31
N ASP A 57 -10.95 5.96 -13.52
CA ASP A 57 -11.96 6.77 -12.82
C ASP A 57 -11.64 8.26 -12.64
N ASN A 58 -11.46 8.72 -11.40
CA ASN A 58 -11.21 10.13 -11.07
C ASN A 58 -9.87 10.60 -11.65
N ALA A 59 -8.84 9.76 -11.52
CA ALA A 59 -7.53 9.99 -12.11
C ALA A 59 -7.62 10.14 -13.64
N ARG A 60 -8.36 9.25 -14.31
CA ARG A 60 -8.56 9.31 -15.76
C ARG A 60 -9.31 10.57 -16.20
N ARG A 61 -10.33 11.00 -15.45
CA ARG A 61 -11.10 12.22 -15.74
C ARG A 61 -10.24 13.48 -15.61
N TRP A 62 -9.41 13.54 -14.57
CA TRP A 62 -8.53 14.69 -14.33
C TRP A 62 -7.44 14.85 -15.40
N LEU A 63 -7.02 13.80 -16.11
CA LEU A 63 -5.99 13.92 -17.14
C LEU A 63 -6.28 14.96 -18.23
N LYS A 64 -7.56 15.29 -18.48
CA LYS A 64 -7.95 16.37 -19.40
C LYS A 64 -7.59 17.77 -18.91
N LEU A 65 -7.41 17.92 -17.60
CA LEU A 65 -7.06 19.16 -16.90
C LEU A 65 -5.57 19.24 -16.58
N CYS A 66 -4.79 18.18 -16.87
CA CYS A 66 -3.36 18.16 -16.63
C CYS A 66 -2.67 19.11 -17.64
N PRO A 67 -1.92 20.13 -17.18
CA PRO A 67 -1.18 21.02 -18.06
C PRO A 67 -0.16 20.25 -18.91
N ALA A 68 -0.01 20.65 -20.17
CA ALA A 68 1.09 20.17 -21.00
C ALA A 68 2.44 20.55 -20.39
N ALA A 69 3.45 19.71 -20.58
CA ALA A 69 4.81 20.04 -20.18
C ALA A 69 5.34 21.19 -21.05
N PRO A 70 6.03 22.18 -20.46
CA PRO A 70 6.81 23.16 -21.23
C PRO A 70 7.85 22.45 -22.12
N GLU A 71 8.19 23.03 -23.27
CA GLU A 71 9.19 22.44 -24.19
C GLU A 71 10.57 22.25 -23.56
N THR A 72 10.91 23.07 -22.56
CA THR A 72 12.18 23.03 -21.84
C THR A 72 12.19 22.08 -20.65
N ALA A 73 11.04 21.48 -20.30
CA ALA A 73 10.90 20.63 -19.13
C ALA A 73 10.94 19.14 -19.51
N ASP A 74 11.46 18.30 -18.61
CA ASP A 74 11.31 16.86 -18.73
C ASP A 74 9.81 16.48 -18.62
N PRO A 75 9.21 15.82 -19.64
CA PRO A 75 7.79 15.50 -19.63
C PRO A 75 7.37 14.58 -18.48
N TRP A 76 8.26 13.69 -18.04
CA TRP A 76 7.98 12.73 -16.97
C TRP A 76 8.00 13.39 -15.60
N GLU A 77 9.03 14.19 -15.30
CA GLU A 77 9.11 14.93 -14.04
C GLU A 77 7.98 15.95 -13.90
N HIS A 78 7.65 16.66 -14.98
CA HIS A 78 6.48 17.55 -15.00
C HIS A 78 5.19 16.80 -14.71
N PHE A 79 4.99 15.64 -15.35
CA PHE A 79 3.80 14.82 -15.13
C PHE A 79 3.71 14.29 -13.69
N LYS A 80 4.80 13.75 -13.12
CA LYS A 80 4.88 13.33 -11.72
C LYS A 80 4.48 14.48 -10.79
N LYS A 81 5.01 15.69 -11.02
CA LYS A 81 4.66 16.88 -10.24
C LYS A 81 3.17 17.23 -10.33
N CYS A 82 2.59 17.23 -11.53
CA CYS A 82 1.15 17.50 -11.69
C CYS A 82 0.28 16.45 -10.98
N VAL A 83 0.63 15.17 -11.08
CA VAL A 83 -0.08 14.07 -10.44
C VAL A 83 -0.01 14.18 -8.92
N ARG A 84 1.18 14.41 -8.36
CA ARG A 84 1.37 14.65 -6.92
C ARG A 84 0.52 15.83 -6.44
N ASN A 85 0.67 17.00 -7.06
CA ASN A 85 -0.08 18.20 -6.68
C ASN A 85 -1.61 17.99 -6.69
N ARG A 86 -2.12 17.09 -7.54
CA ARG A 86 -3.55 16.80 -7.61
C ARG A 86 -4.02 15.77 -6.58
N PHE A 87 -3.27 14.69 -6.40
CA PHE A 87 -3.76 13.50 -5.71
C PHE A 87 -3.04 13.17 -4.41
N GLU A 88 -1.92 13.84 -4.13
CA GLU A 88 -1.25 13.71 -2.85
C GLU A 88 -2.18 14.28 -1.78
N SER A 89 -2.73 13.38 -0.96
CA SER A 89 -3.58 13.78 0.14
C SER A 89 -2.72 14.09 1.35
N PRO A 90 -2.81 15.29 1.95
CA PRO A 90 -2.16 15.55 3.24
C PRO A 90 -2.73 14.64 4.35
N ASN A 91 -3.90 14.06 4.12
CA ASN A 91 -4.61 13.19 5.07
C ASN A 91 -4.34 11.69 4.83
N LEU A 92 -3.35 11.32 4.00
CA LEU A 92 -3.02 9.92 3.73
C LEU A 92 -2.79 9.12 5.02
N LYS A 93 -2.01 9.69 5.95
CA LYS A 93 -1.78 9.11 7.29
C LYS A 93 -3.07 8.95 8.07
N PHE A 94 -3.92 9.99 8.08
CA PHE A 94 -5.22 9.96 8.75
C PHE A 94 -6.11 8.83 8.19
N PHE A 95 -6.17 8.67 6.88
CA PHE A 95 -6.93 7.59 6.25
C PHE A 95 -6.33 6.21 6.57
N ALA A 96 -5.01 6.06 6.51
CA ALA A 96 -4.33 4.82 6.90
C ALA A 96 -4.63 4.44 8.35
N ARG A 97 -4.53 5.39 9.30
CA ARG A 97 -4.87 5.19 10.72
C ARG A 97 -6.34 4.83 10.90
N THR A 98 -7.26 5.52 10.21
CA THR A 98 -8.70 5.22 10.24
C THR A 98 -8.96 3.79 9.81
N ARG A 99 -8.36 3.35 8.70
CA ARG A 99 -8.48 1.97 8.22
C ARG A 99 -7.88 0.96 9.17
N LEU A 100 -6.74 1.29 9.79
CA LEU A 100 -6.10 0.43 10.77
C LEU A 100 -7.05 0.13 11.93
N TYR A 101 -7.75 1.15 12.44
CA TYR A 101 -8.73 1.00 13.51
C TYR A 101 -10.01 0.27 13.07
N GLU A 102 -10.41 0.43 11.81
CA GLU A 102 -11.56 -0.26 11.21
C GLU A 102 -11.24 -1.69 10.75
N LEU A 103 -9.96 -2.05 10.61
CA LEU A 103 -9.54 -3.35 10.09
C LEU A 103 -9.96 -4.47 11.03
N LYS A 104 -10.78 -5.40 10.53
CA LYS A 104 -11.22 -6.59 11.26
C LYS A 104 -10.76 -7.86 10.55
N GLN A 105 -10.34 -8.85 11.34
CA GLN A 105 -10.06 -10.20 10.89
C GLN A 105 -11.36 -10.86 10.40
N ARG A 106 -11.52 -10.97 9.08
CA ARG A 106 -12.66 -11.69 8.46
C ARG A 106 -12.32 -13.14 8.12
N GLY A 107 -11.10 -13.38 7.63
CA GLY A 107 -10.59 -14.68 7.24
C GLY A 107 -9.60 -15.27 8.24
N SER A 108 -8.49 -15.80 7.71
CA SER A 108 -7.35 -16.28 8.50
C SER A 108 -6.61 -15.12 9.18
N VAL A 109 -5.94 -15.43 10.29
CA VAL A 109 -5.06 -14.47 10.96
C VAL A 109 -3.91 -14.05 10.05
N THR A 110 -3.32 -14.96 9.28
CA THR A 110 -2.21 -14.62 8.37
C THR A 110 -2.60 -13.56 7.34
N LYS A 111 -3.80 -13.66 6.74
CA LYS A 111 -4.29 -12.61 5.82
C LYS A 111 -4.52 -11.30 6.57
N TYR A 112 -5.10 -11.35 7.77
CA TYR A 112 -5.32 -10.16 8.58
C TYR A 112 -4.01 -9.48 8.99
N ILE A 113 -2.97 -10.24 9.34
CA ILE A 113 -1.64 -9.70 9.66
C ILE A 113 -1.04 -8.99 8.45
N ALA A 114 -1.13 -9.59 7.26
CA ALA A 114 -0.64 -8.95 6.03
C ALA A 114 -1.36 -7.61 5.78
N ASP A 115 -2.70 -7.63 5.77
CA ASP A 115 -3.51 -6.42 5.57
C ASP A 115 -3.23 -5.35 6.67
N PHE A 116 -2.92 -5.77 7.90
CA PHE A 116 -2.56 -4.90 9.03
C PHE A 116 -1.18 -4.26 8.86
N GLN A 117 -0.17 -5.06 8.51
CA GLN A 117 1.20 -4.59 8.31
C GLN A 117 1.30 -3.62 7.13
N ASP A 118 0.54 -3.86 6.06
CA ASP A 118 0.45 -2.95 4.91
C ASP A 118 -0.09 -1.57 5.32
N LEU A 119 -1.03 -1.50 6.27
CA LEU A 119 -1.54 -0.23 6.80
C LEU A 119 -0.55 0.44 7.75
N CYS A 120 0.16 -0.33 8.58
CA CYS A 120 1.22 0.21 9.44
C CYS A 120 2.36 0.83 8.63
N ALA A 121 2.74 0.22 7.50
CA ALA A 121 3.80 0.74 6.63
C ALA A 121 3.46 2.13 6.04
N GLN A 122 2.17 2.49 5.96
CA GLN A 122 1.71 3.80 5.50
C GLN A 122 1.68 4.87 6.62
N ILE A 123 2.00 4.51 7.87
CA ILE A 123 1.96 5.37 9.04
C ILE A 123 3.38 5.41 9.65
N ASP A 124 4.17 6.39 9.24
CA ASP A 124 5.57 6.55 9.66
C ASP A 124 5.75 6.84 11.17
N ASP A 125 4.71 7.34 11.84
CA ASP A 125 4.71 7.72 13.26
C ASP A 125 3.90 6.77 14.16
N ILE A 126 3.57 5.56 13.69
CA ILE A 126 2.84 4.59 14.51
C ILE A 126 3.70 4.08 15.65
N THR A 127 3.18 4.16 16.88
CA THR A 127 3.88 3.63 18.05
C THR A 127 3.56 2.16 18.25
N GLU A 128 4.48 1.39 18.84
CA GLU A 128 4.23 -0.02 19.14
C GLU A 128 2.99 -0.26 20.03
N PRO A 129 2.75 0.50 21.11
CA PRO A 129 1.52 0.34 21.91
C PRO A 129 0.24 0.59 21.10
N GLU A 130 0.25 1.59 20.23
CA GLU A 130 -0.88 1.88 19.34
C GLU A 130 -1.12 0.72 18.37
N ALA A 131 -0.07 0.26 17.69
CA ALA A 131 -0.15 -0.85 16.74
C ALA A 131 -0.66 -2.12 17.43
N LEU A 132 -0.11 -2.45 18.61
CA LEU A 132 -0.55 -3.61 19.39
C LEU A 132 -2.03 -3.50 19.77
N GLN A 133 -2.48 -2.33 20.25
CA GLN A 133 -3.88 -2.13 20.61
C GLN A 133 -4.80 -2.28 19.39
N ALA A 134 -4.46 -1.63 18.27
CA ALA A 134 -5.23 -1.72 17.04
C ALA A 134 -5.31 -3.16 16.50
N PHE A 135 -4.19 -3.89 16.52
CA PHE A 135 -4.12 -5.30 16.13
C PHE A 135 -5.06 -6.17 16.98
N LEU A 136 -4.96 -6.06 18.31
CA LEU A 136 -5.80 -6.84 19.21
C LEU A 136 -7.30 -6.53 19.02
N MET A 137 -7.65 -5.26 18.83
CA MET A 137 -9.05 -4.84 18.57
C MET A 137 -9.61 -5.33 17.23
N GLY A 138 -8.76 -5.69 16.27
CA GLY A 138 -9.17 -6.18 14.97
C GLY A 138 -9.34 -7.69 14.88
N LEU A 139 -8.75 -8.47 15.78
CA LEU A 139 -8.88 -9.93 15.81
C LEU A 139 -10.34 -10.40 15.99
N LYS A 140 -10.65 -11.64 15.62
CA LYS A 140 -11.96 -12.26 15.92
C LYS A 140 -12.17 -12.37 17.44
N PRO A 141 -13.42 -12.25 17.94
CA PRO A 141 -13.71 -12.34 19.38
C PRO A 141 -13.15 -13.62 20.04
N GLN A 142 -13.17 -14.73 19.31
CA GLN A 142 -12.67 -16.03 19.77
C GLN A 142 -11.16 -16.03 20.05
N ILE A 143 -10.38 -15.22 19.33
CA ILE A 143 -8.94 -15.07 19.56
C ILE A 143 -8.71 -13.97 20.61
N GLN A 144 -9.47 -12.87 20.53
CA GLN A 144 -9.37 -11.74 21.47
C GLN A 144 -9.51 -12.17 22.93
N VAL A 145 -10.39 -13.13 23.24
CA VAL A 145 -10.62 -13.59 24.62
C VAL A 145 -9.35 -14.19 25.28
N HIS A 146 -8.46 -14.81 24.50
CA HIS A 146 -7.19 -15.34 25.01
C HIS A 146 -6.27 -14.20 25.49
N PHE A 147 -6.21 -13.11 24.74
CA PHE A 147 -5.47 -11.91 25.13
C PHE A 147 -6.18 -11.14 26.25
N ALA A 148 -7.52 -11.14 26.29
CA ALA A 148 -8.32 -10.58 27.36
C ALA A 148 -8.01 -11.23 28.72
N GLY A 149 -7.99 -12.56 28.74
CA GLY A 149 -7.76 -13.36 29.95
C GLY A 149 -6.30 -13.45 30.39
N ASN A 150 -5.32 -13.06 29.55
CA ASN A 150 -3.90 -13.15 29.90
C ASN A 150 -3.11 -11.92 29.39
N PRO A 151 -2.91 -10.90 30.25
CA PRO A 151 -2.11 -9.71 29.92
C PRO A 151 -0.66 -10.03 29.53
N ALA A 152 -0.09 -11.16 29.99
CA ALA A 152 1.27 -11.57 29.65
C ALA A 152 1.42 -11.96 28.16
N LEU A 153 0.32 -12.08 27.40
CA LEU A 153 0.36 -12.30 25.95
C LEU A 153 0.46 -11.00 25.14
N ARG A 154 0.41 -9.83 25.79
CA ARG A 154 0.40 -8.51 25.15
C ARG A 154 1.74 -7.77 25.25
N VAL A 155 2.85 -8.51 25.20
CA VAL A 155 4.20 -7.96 25.46
C VAL A 155 4.66 -7.04 24.33
N ASN A 156 4.54 -7.49 23.09
CA ASN A 156 4.92 -6.76 21.88
C ASN A 156 4.09 -7.24 20.69
N LEU A 157 4.10 -6.44 19.61
CA LEU A 157 3.27 -6.70 18.42
C LEU A 157 3.58 -8.05 17.77
N ASN A 158 4.87 -8.35 17.58
CA ASN A 158 5.31 -9.57 16.89
C ASN A 158 4.88 -10.84 17.64
N THR A 159 5.07 -10.85 18.96
CA THR A 159 4.66 -11.98 19.82
C THR A 159 3.14 -12.16 19.77
N ALA A 160 2.37 -11.07 19.83
CA ALA A 160 0.92 -11.14 19.70
C ALA A 160 0.47 -11.70 18.34
N MET A 161 1.15 -11.33 17.25
CA MET A 161 0.89 -11.87 15.91
C MET A 161 1.14 -13.38 15.86
N GLN A 162 2.28 -13.87 16.36
CA GLN A 162 2.62 -15.29 16.37
C GLN A 162 1.64 -16.13 17.21
N ILE A 163 1.23 -15.61 18.36
CA ILE A 163 0.24 -16.26 19.22
C ILE A 163 -1.11 -16.32 18.50
N ALA A 164 -1.55 -15.22 17.89
CA ALA A 164 -2.81 -15.17 17.16
C ALA A 164 -2.84 -16.19 16.00
N GLU A 165 -1.75 -16.32 15.23
CA GLU A 165 -1.65 -17.33 14.17
C GLU A 165 -1.71 -18.76 14.71
N SER A 166 -1.06 -19.01 15.85
CA SER A 166 -1.08 -20.33 16.49
C SER A 166 -2.49 -20.69 16.97
N LEU A 167 -3.22 -19.74 17.55
CA LEU A 167 -4.61 -19.91 17.98
C LEU A 167 -5.56 -20.16 16.80
N ASP A 168 -5.35 -19.45 15.67
CA ASP A 168 -6.15 -19.64 14.44
C ASP A 168 -6.02 -21.07 13.91
N LYS A 169 -4.81 -21.62 13.86
CA LYS A 169 -4.55 -22.99 13.37
C LYS A 169 -5.23 -24.08 14.20
N VAL A 170 -5.25 -23.92 15.53
CA VAL A 170 -5.89 -24.87 16.46
C VAL A 170 -7.41 -24.90 16.25
N GLN A 171 -8.01 -23.79 15.87
CA GLN A 171 -9.46 -23.69 15.64
C GLN A 171 -9.97 -24.36 14.36
N TYR A 172 -9.13 -24.58 13.34
CA TYR A 172 -9.53 -25.29 12.12
C TYR A 172 -9.31 -26.81 12.18
N HIS A 173 -8.79 -27.35 13.29
CA HIS A 173 -8.51 -28.78 13.48
C HIS A 173 -9.42 -29.47 14.50
N ASN A 174 -10.47 -28.79 14.97
CA ASN A 174 -11.55 -29.35 15.80
C ASN A 174 -12.90 -29.13 15.11
#